data_AF-A0A3A5W2U2-F1
#
_entry.id   AF-A0A3A5W2U2-F1
#
_cell.length_a   1.000
_cell.length_b   1.000
_cell.length_c   1.000
_cell.angle_alpha   90.00
_cell.angle_beta   90.00
_cell.angle_gamma   90.00
#
_symmetry.space_group_name_H-M   'P 1'
#
loop_
_entity.id
_entity.type
_entity.pdbx_description
1 polymer ?
#
loop_
_entity_poly.entity_id
_entity_poly.type
_entity_poly.pdbx_seq_one_letter_code
_entity_poly.pdbx_strand_id
1 'polypeptide(L)' 'TASSPSCKVQGMENEEGNRFGLQFHPEVNDSEFGKEMFENFVKVCREHKQ' A
#
# COMPACT_ATOMS: atom_id res chain seq x y z
N THR A 1 5.53 5.82 -3.80
CA THR A 1 5.02 6.53 -2.60
C THR A 1 3.88 7.53 -2.90
N ALA A 2 3.08 7.94 -1.90
CA ALA A 2 1.79 8.67 -2.06
C ALA A 2 1.63 9.90 -1.13
N SER A 3 0.89 10.93 -1.57
CA SER A 3 0.67 12.20 -0.84
C SER A 3 -0.67 12.89 -1.19
N SER A 4 -1.10 13.86 -0.37
CA SER A 4 -2.27 14.73 -0.57
C SER A 4 -1.99 16.16 -0.07
N PRO A 5 -2.87 17.14 -0.35
CA PRO A 5 -2.70 18.51 0.16
C PRO A 5 -2.65 18.61 1.69
N SER A 6 -3.37 17.74 2.40
CA SER A 6 -3.41 17.70 3.86
C SER A 6 -2.37 16.77 4.49
N CYS A 7 -1.81 15.82 3.73
CA CYS A 7 -0.80 14.90 4.23
C CYS A 7 0.28 14.60 3.18
N LYS A 8 1.51 15.05 3.44
CA LYS A 8 2.64 14.89 2.52
C LYS A 8 3.13 13.45 2.38
N VAL A 9 2.89 12.59 3.37
CA VAL A 9 3.32 11.19 3.37
C VAL A 9 2.13 10.32 3.77
N GLN A 10 1.42 9.79 2.77
CA GLN A 10 0.27 8.90 2.98
C GLN A 10 0.57 7.45 2.59
N GLY A 11 1.65 7.24 1.83
CA GLY A 11 2.12 5.94 1.44
C GLY A 11 3.64 5.94 1.38
N MET A 12 4.27 5.01 2.08
CA MET A 12 5.72 4.85 2.16
C MET A 12 6.11 3.42 1.81
N GLU A 13 7.31 3.26 1.28
CA GLU A 13 7.93 1.96 0.99
C GLU A 13 9.42 2.04 1.30
N ASN A 14 10.06 0.91 1.57
CA ASN A 14 11.52 0.85 1.66
C ASN A 14 12.16 0.59 0.29
N GLU A 15 13.46 0.86 0.18
CA GLU A 15 14.19 0.70 -1.09
C GLU A 15 14.19 -0.75 -1.62
N GLU A 16 14.12 -1.74 -0.74
CA GLU A 16 14.02 -3.15 -1.12
C GLU A 16 12.62 -3.55 -1.62
N GLY A 17 11.61 -2.68 -1.50
CA GLY A 17 10.25 -2.94 -1.98
C GLY A 17 9.54 -4.11 -1.27
N ASN A 18 9.94 -4.43 -0.04
CA ASN A 18 9.40 -5.54 0.76
C ASN A 18 8.62 -5.08 2.00
N ARG A 19 8.62 -3.76 2.27
CA ARG A 19 7.89 -3.13 3.38
C ARG A 19 7.13 -1.93 2.85
N PHE A 20 5.84 -1.87 3.19
CA PHE A 20 4.93 -0.82 2.78
C PHE A 20 4.17 -0.30 4.00
N GLY A 21 3.90 1.01 4.02
CA GLY A 21 3.07 1.65 5.03
C GLY A 21 2.03 2.55 4.37
N LEU A 22 0.80 2.49 4.86
CA LEU A 22 -0.32 3.31 4.40
C LEU A 22 -0.89 4.10 5.59
N GLN A 23 -1.23 5.36 5.36
CA GLN A 23 -1.80 6.23 6.39
C GLN A 23 -3.32 6.04 6.54
N PHE A 24 -3.97 5.45 5.54
CA PHE A 24 -5.42 5.22 5.49
C PHE A 24 -5.74 3.72 5.62
N HIS A 25 -7.03 3.42 5.77
CA HIS A 25 -7.58 2.07 5.90
C HIS A 25 -8.00 1.54 4.52
N PRO A 26 -7.17 0.77 3.80
CA PRO A 26 -7.56 0.18 2.51
C PRO A 26 -8.65 -0.89 2.63
N GLU A 27 -8.96 -1.38 3.83
CA GLU A 27 -9.94 -2.44 4.10
C GLU A 27 -11.41 -1.97 4.13
N VAL A 28 -11.65 -0.66 4.22
CA VAL A 28 -13.02 -0.15 4.25
C VAL A 28 -13.58 -0.05 2.83
N ASN A 29 -14.86 -0.40 2.67
CA ASN A 29 -15.53 -0.46 1.37
C ASN A 29 -15.60 0.89 0.63
N ASP A 30 -15.37 2.00 1.33
CA ASP A 30 -15.34 3.34 0.75
C ASP A 30 -14.00 3.68 0.06
N SER A 31 -13.00 2.81 0.18
CA SER A 31 -11.73 2.92 -0.56
C SER A 31 -11.90 2.29 -1.94
N GLU A 32 -12.16 3.11 -2.98
CA GLU A 32 -12.41 2.67 -4.37
C GLU A 32 -11.40 1.63 -4.89
N PHE A 33 -10.15 1.73 -4.47
CA PHE A 33 -9.05 0.84 -4.90
C PHE A 33 -8.48 -0.03 -3.77
N GLY A 34 -9.18 -0.13 -2.64
CA GLY A 34 -8.69 -0.83 -1.44
C GLY A 34 -8.40 -2.31 -1.70
N LYS A 35 -9.25 -2.96 -2.50
CA LYS A 35 -9.09 -4.36 -2.90
C LYS A 35 -7.84 -4.56 -3.77
N GLU A 36 -7.64 -3.73 -4.77
CA GLU A 36 -6.49 -3.78 -5.68
C GLU A 36 -5.18 -3.56 -4.92
N MET A 37 -5.18 -2.68 -3.91
CA MET A 37 -4.02 -2.48 -3.03
C MET A 37 -3.63 -3.77 -2.29
N PHE A 38 -4.61 -4.51 -1.75
CA PHE A 38 -4.35 -5.80 -1.11
C PHE A 38 -3.89 -6.86 -2.11
N GLU A 39 -4.50 -6.94 -3.29
CA GLU A 39 -4.08 -7.89 -4.33
C GLU A 39 -2.62 -7.65 -4.74
N ASN A 40 -2.22 -6.38 -4.90
CA ASN A 40 -0.85 -5.99 -5.18
C ASN A 40 0.10 -6.38 -4.03
N PHE A 41 -0.26 -6.11 -2.78
CA PHE A 41 0.56 -6.48 -1.63
C PHE A 41 0.75 -8.01 -1.53
N VAL A 42 -0.32 -8.78 -1.70
CA VAL A 42 -0.26 -10.24 -1.70
C VAL A 42 0.63 -10.77 -2.82
N LYS A 43 0.60 -10.15 -4.01
CA LYS A 43 1.50 -10.50 -5.11
C LYS A 43 2.97 -10.31 -4.70
N VAL A 44 3.31 -9.16 -4.12
CA VAL A 44 4.68 -8.89 -3.64
C VAL A 44 5.11 -9.92 -2.58
N CYS A 45 4.23 -10.26 -1.63
CA CYS A 45 4.53 -11.29 -0.62
C CYS A 45 4.77 -12.68 -1.24
N ARG A 46 4.11 -13.03 -2.34
CA ARG A 46 4.33 -14.30 -3.04
C ARG A 46 5.67 -14.31 -3.77
N GLU A 47 6.04 -13.19 -4.38
CA GLU A 47 7.33 -13.03 -5.07
C GLU A 47 8.52 -13.12 -4.10
N HIS A 48 8.37 -12.57 -2.88
CA HIS A 48 9.41 -12.61 -1.84
C HIS A 48 9.49 -13.92 -1.05
N LYS A 49 8.60 -14.89 -1.29
CA LYS A 49 8.65 -16.22 -0.67
C LYS A 49 9.58 -17.20 -1.40
N GLN A 50 10.10 -16.82 -2.57
CA GLN A 50 11.00 -17.63 -3.40
C GLN A 50 12.46 -17.38 -3.02
#